data_AF-A0A8X8CAS4-F1
#
_entry.id   AF-A0A8X8CAS4-F1
#
_cell.length_a   1.000
_cell.length_b   1.000
_cell.length_c   1.000
_cell.angle_alpha   90.00
_cell.angle_beta   90.00
_cell.angle_gamma   90.00
#
_symmetry.space_group_name_H-M   'P 1'
#
loop_
_entity.id
_entity.type
_entity.pdbx_description
1 polymer ?
#
loop_
_entity_poly.entity_id
_entity_poly.type
_entity_poly.pdbx_seq_one_letter_code
_entity_poly.pdbx_strand_id
1 'polypeptide(L)'
;MLSLAWLVQFIDSYDPPLKGLQEDLKFVSPRIGEVIYVLEAVGPVIFLSTDTRKLRNEGFLSPYHPRYPDILTNSAHPVRAQDLANVTSYREWVLLGYLVCPDELLRVTSIDIALVVLKENLILAVFRDEYALLHEDYQLYVLPRILESKKMAKSGRTKQKEADLEYSVAKHVEKMISEVHEQSLLSCDAIHHERRILLKQEIGRMVLFFTDQPSLLAPNIQMVFSSLALAQSEVIWYFQHVGIASSKSKAARAIPDPNDPTIGFLLDGMDHLCCLVRKYIAAIRGYALSYLSSCAGRIRFLLGTPGMVALDLDASLKGLFQQIVQHLESISKLKGENISAIMCDLSEFRKDWLSILMIVTSARSSINIRHLEKATVSTGKEGLLSEGNAAYNWSRYSPTLVRIITSASATASGLVPSSLNFELNGKCSTMVFRNTMFGPEGRPQHCCAWLGVASSFPECASPIVPEEVTKIGRDAVLYVESLVESIIGGLEGLINILDSEGGFGALEAQLLPEQAAFYLNDTSRVSIPTSKSTKGGGSVGFPLPGHESYPENNSAIKMLEAAMQRLTNLFSVLNDMEPICVLNHVFVLREVRHAEFVFNFFGWVYDSRL
;
A
#
# COMPACT_ATOMS: atom_id res chain seq x y z
N MET A 1 -15.65 -40.02 20.97
CA MET A 1 -15.79 -40.94 19.82
C MET A 1 -16.59 -40.33 18.68
N LEU A 2 -17.82 -39.85 18.90
CA LEU A 2 -18.63 -39.20 17.84
C LEU A 2 -17.97 -37.96 17.22
N SER A 3 -17.32 -37.12 18.02
CA SER A 3 -16.58 -35.94 17.54
C SER A 3 -15.36 -36.29 16.66
N LEU A 4 -14.68 -37.40 16.98
CA LEU A 4 -13.51 -37.85 16.22
C LEU A 4 -13.94 -38.39 14.85
N ALA A 5 -15.04 -39.15 14.80
CA ALA A 5 -15.58 -39.68 13.55
C ALA A 5 -16.02 -38.55 12.60
N TRP A 6 -16.67 -37.50 13.11
CA TRP A 6 -17.03 -36.33 12.30
C TRP A 6 -15.82 -35.53 11.83
N LEU A 7 -14.78 -35.41 12.67
CA LEU A 7 -13.55 -34.75 12.26
C LEU A 7 -12.85 -35.50 11.12
N VAL A 8 -12.77 -36.83 11.21
CA VAL A 8 -12.18 -37.66 10.15
C VAL A 8 -13.00 -37.53 8.86
N GLN A 9 -14.33 -37.63 8.94
CA GLN A 9 -15.19 -37.43 7.78
C GLN A 9 -15.03 -36.05 7.16
N PHE A 10 -14.86 -35.01 7.98
CA PHE A 10 -14.60 -33.66 7.51
C PHE A 10 -13.26 -33.59 6.76
N ILE A 11 -12.17 -34.12 7.33
CA ILE A 11 -10.86 -34.14 6.68
C ILE A 11 -10.94 -34.89 5.33
N ASP A 12 -11.53 -36.08 5.31
CA ASP A 12 -11.65 -36.89 4.09
C ASP A 12 -12.48 -36.19 2.99
N SER A 13 -13.50 -35.40 3.38
CA SER A 13 -14.37 -34.68 2.43
C SER A 13 -13.69 -33.47 1.80
N TYR A 14 -12.68 -32.91 2.47
CA TYR A 14 -11.92 -31.74 2.03
C TYR A 14 -10.46 -32.07 1.72
N ASP A 15 -10.15 -33.32 1.32
CA ASP A 15 -8.84 -33.69 0.79
C ASP A 15 -8.95 -34.12 -0.69
N PRO A 16 -8.55 -33.27 -1.67
CA PRO A 16 -7.99 -31.93 -1.51
C PRO A 16 -9.07 -30.85 -1.22
N PRO A 17 -8.74 -29.75 -0.52
CA PRO A 17 -9.73 -28.78 -0.01
C PRO A 17 -10.62 -28.15 -1.08
N LEU A 18 -10.01 -27.78 -2.21
CA LEU A 18 -10.71 -27.12 -3.30
C LEU A 18 -11.80 -27.99 -3.93
N LYS A 19 -11.64 -29.32 -3.92
CA LYS A 19 -12.64 -30.22 -4.47
C LYS A 19 -13.90 -30.24 -3.60
N GLY A 20 -13.74 -30.39 -2.30
CA GLY A 20 -14.86 -30.31 -1.34
C GLY A 20 -15.55 -28.95 -1.38
N LEU A 21 -14.77 -27.86 -1.42
CA LEU A 21 -15.32 -26.50 -1.50
C LEU A 21 -16.12 -26.24 -2.79
N GLN A 22 -15.64 -26.70 -3.94
CA GLN A 22 -16.36 -26.56 -5.22
C GLN A 22 -17.72 -27.29 -5.19
N GLU A 23 -17.78 -28.46 -4.55
CA GLU A 23 -19.01 -29.24 -4.45
C GLU A 23 -20.00 -28.59 -3.49
N ASP A 24 -19.54 -28.16 -2.31
CA ASP A 24 -20.38 -27.55 -1.28
C ASP A 24 -20.90 -26.16 -1.67
N LEU A 25 -20.09 -25.35 -2.36
CA LEU A 25 -20.47 -23.98 -2.72
C LEU A 25 -21.23 -23.88 -4.05
N LYS A 26 -21.51 -25.01 -4.70
CA LYS A 26 -22.25 -25.05 -5.97
C LYS A 26 -23.60 -24.35 -5.91
N PHE A 27 -24.31 -24.42 -4.78
CA PHE A 27 -25.63 -23.78 -4.63
C PHE A 27 -25.56 -22.25 -4.49
N VAL A 28 -24.43 -21.70 -4.02
CA VAL A 28 -24.19 -20.25 -3.93
C VAL A 28 -23.41 -19.68 -5.12
N SER A 29 -22.86 -20.54 -5.98
CA SER A 29 -22.06 -20.17 -7.15
C SER A 29 -22.69 -19.02 -7.97
N PRO A 30 -23.99 -19.05 -8.34
CA PRO A 30 -24.58 -17.96 -9.11
C PRO A 30 -24.50 -16.61 -8.41
N ARG A 31 -24.64 -16.60 -7.07
CA ARG A 31 -24.60 -15.39 -6.25
C ARG A 31 -23.19 -14.86 -6.07
N ILE A 32 -22.20 -15.74 -5.97
CA ILE A 32 -20.77 -15.38 -6.00
C ILE A 32 -20.44 -14.77 -7.36
N GLY A 33 -20.84 -15.42 -8.44
CA GLY A 33 -20.69 -14.90 -9.79
C GLY A 33 -21.36 -13.54 -9.93
N GLU A 34 -22.56 -13.32 -9.38
CA GLU A 34 -23.21 -12.00 -9.39
C GLU A 34 -22.46 -10.95 -8.56
N VAL A 35 -21.90 -11.28 -7.40
CA VAL A 35 -21.10 -10.31 -6.64
C VAL A 35 -19.85 -9.90 -7.42
N ILE A 36 -19.18 -10.86 -8.06
CA ILE A 36 -17.96 -10.64 -8.83
C ILE A 36 -18.26 -9.91 -10.16
N TYR A 37 -19.38 -10.23 -10.81
CA TYR A 37 -19.77 -9.73 -12.14
C TYR A 37 -20.76 -8.55 -12.12
N VAL A 38 -21.82 -8.62 -11.32
CA VAL A 38 -23.02 -7.75 -11.37
C VAL A 38 -22.86 -6.47 -10.55
N LEU A 39 -22.03 -6.45 -9.50
CA LEU A 39 -21.85 -5.21 -8.74
C LEU A 39 -20.96 -4.26 -9.55
N GLU A 40 -21.55 -3.15 -10.01
CA GLU A 40 -20.91 -2.00 -10.68
C GLU A 40 -19.65 -1.44 -9.95
N ALA A 41 -19.28 -1.99 -8.80
CA ALA A 41 -18.10 -1.66 -8.01
C ALA A 41 -16.86 -2.52 -8.35
N VAL A 42 -16.96 -3.86 -8.41
CA VAL A 42 -15.75 -4.73 -8.40
C VAL A 42 -14.96 -4.64 -9.70
N GLY A 43 -15.57 -4.99 -10.84
CA GLY A 43 -14.90 -4.99 -12.14
C GLY A 43 -14.31 -3.62 -12.52
N PRO A 44 -15.10 -2.52 -12.49
CA PRO A 44 -14.60 -1.19 -12.82
C PRO A 44 -13.43 -0.70 -11.95
N VAL A 45 -13.43 -1.05 -10.66
CA VAL A 45 -12.33 -0.70 -9.74
C VAL A 45 -11.07 -1.49 -10.06
N ILE A 46 -11.19 -2.79 -10.35
CA ILE A 46 -10.06 -3.62 -10.80
C ILE A 46 -9.46 -3.04 -12.08
N PHE A 47 -10.28 -2.78 -13.11
CA PHE A 47 -9.79 -2.20 -14.36
C PHE A 47 -9.16 -0.81 -14.17
N LEU A 48 -9.74 0.03 -13.31
CA LEU A 48 -9.17 1.34 -13.00
C LEU A 48 -7.82 1.22 -12.27
N SER A 49 -7.69 0.28 -11.33
CA SER A 49 -6.44 0.05 -10.59
C SER A 49 -5.29 -0.41 -11.49
N THR A 50 -5.62 -1.06 -12.62
CA THR A 50 -4.63 -1.53 -13.58
C THR A 50 -4.20 -0.46 -14.57
N ASP A 51 -5.04 0.53 -14.86
CA ASP A 51 -4.74 1.58 -15.82
C ASP A 51 -4.04 2.78 -15.15
N THR A 52 -2.73 2.64 -14.94
CA THR A 52 -1.84 3.68 -14.40
C THR A 52 -1.93 5.00 -15.16
N ARG A 53 -2.09 4.94 -16.49
CA ARG A 53 -2.22 6.12 -17.35
C ARG A 53 -3.52 6.86 -17.09
N LYS A 54 -4.64 6.13 -16.96
CA LYS A 54 -5.94 6.73 -16.62
C LYS A 54 -5.94 7.31 -15.21
N LEU A 55 -5.38 6.61 -14.23
CA LEU A 55 -5.23 7.13 -12.86
C LEU A 55 -4.49 8.46 -12.84
N ARG A 56 -3.40 8.58 -13.61
CA ARG A 56 -2.61 9.80 -13.74
C ARG A 56 -3.34 10.91 -14.50
N ASN A 57 -3.87 10.61 -15.67
CA ASN A 57 -4.43 11.61 -16.59
C ASN A 57 -5.72 12.26 -16.10
N GLU A 58 -6.53 11.51 -15.33
CA GLU A 58 -7.78 11.99 -14.76
C GLU A 58 -7.61 12.45 -13.29
N GLY A 59 -6.42 12.29 -12.71
CA GLY A 59 -6.11 12.80 -11.37
C GLY A 59 -6.90 12.14 -10.24
N PHE A 60 -7.17 10.84 -10.31
CA PHE A 60 -7.95 10.11 -9.29
C PHE A 60 -7.29 10.18 -7.89
N LEU A 61 -5.97 10.19 -7.85
CA LEU A 61 -5.17 10.25 -6.63
C LEU A 61 -4.38 11.57 -6.53
N SER A 62 -4.75 12.61 -7.29
CA SER A 62 -4.00 13.85 -7.28
C SER A 62 -4.68 14.89 -6.38
N PRO A 63 -3.99 15.44 -5.36
CA PRO A 63 -4.55 16.50 -4.51
C PRO A 63 -4.71 17.83 -5.26
N TYR A 64 -3.97 17.99 -6.36
CA TYR A 64 -4.04 19.13 -7.25
C TYR A 64 -3.84 18.64 -8.69
N HIS A 65 -4.84 18.85 -9.54
CA HIS A 65 -4.78 18.45 -10.94
C HIS A 65 -4.85 19.67 -11.87
N PRO A 66 -3.92 19.86 -12.82
CA PRO A 66 -3.90 21.04 -13.69
C PRO A 66 -5.17 21.25 -14.53
N ARG A 67 -5.93 20.17 -14.82
CA ARG A 67 -7.23 20.29 -15.51
C ARG A 67 -8.36 20.82 -14.62
N TYR A 68 -8.19 20.74 -13.30
CA TYR A 68 -9.20 21.10 -12.29
C TYR A 68 -8.57 21.95 -11.18
N PRO A 69 -7.95 23.10 -11.50
CA PRO A 69 -7.18 23.88 -10.52
C PRO A 69 -8.06 24.46 -9.40
N ASP A 70 -9.35 24.68 -9.67
CA ASP A 70 -10.32 25.21 -8.71
C ASP A 70 -10.86 24.14 -7.74
N ILE A 71 -10.63 22.86 -8.04
CA ILE A 71 -11.11 21.73 -7.22
C ILE A 71 -9.95 21.26 -6.33
N LEU A 72 -9.84 21.88 -5.16
CA LEU A 72 -8.85 21.51 -4.13
C LEU A 72 -9.44 20.58 -3.05
N THR A 73 -10.78 20.43 -3.04
CA THR A 73 -11.51 19.59 -2.10
C THR A 73 -12.11 18.39 -2.81
N ASN A 74 -11.75 17.19 -2.35
CA ASN A 74 -12.01 15.91 -2.99
C ASN A 74 -11.20 15.71 -4.27
N SER A 75 -10.91 14.45 -4.61
CA SER A 75 -10.37 14.11 -5.93
C SER A 75 -11.36 14.51 -7.04
N ALA A 76 -10.90 14.62 -8.30
CA ALA A 76 -11.77 14.85 -9.45
C ALA A 76 -12.90 13.81 -9.59
N HIS A 77 -12.74 12.62 -9.01
CA HIS A 77 -13.69 11.51 -9.06
C HIS A 77 -13.85 10.81 -7.69
N PRO A 78 -14.48 11.46 -6.69
CA PRO A 78 -14.42 11.04 -5.29
C PRO A 78 -14.95 9.63 -5.03
N VAL A 79 -16.09 9.27 -5.61
CA VAL A 79 -16.71 7.94 -5.41
C VAL A 79 -15.79 6.82 -5.91
N ARG A 80 -15.30 6.95 -7.16
CA ARG A 80 -14.42 5.92 -7.76
C ARG A 80 -13.04 5.90 -7.12
N ALA A 81 -12.52 7.06 -6.72
CA ALA A 81 -11.26 7.14 -6.01
C ALA A 81 -11.37 6.44 -4.65
N GLN A 82 -12.47 6.63 -3.92
CA GLN A 82 -12.72 5.96 -2.65
C GLN A 82 -12.77 4.44 -2.79
N ASP A 83 -13.38 3.92 -3.85
CA ASP A 83 -13.49 2.47 -4.06
C ASP A 83 -12.15 1.77 -4.28
N LEU A 84 -11.11 2.49 -4.74
CA LEU A 84 -9.75 1.97 -4.87
C LEU A 84 -9.17 1.49 -3.53
N ALA A 85 -9.68 1.98 -2.39
CA ALA A 85 -9.27 1.51 -1.08
C ALA A 85 -9.58 0.01 -0.83
N ASN A 86 -10.52 -0.57 -1.59
CA ASN A 86 -10.94 -1.97 -1.45
C ASN A 86 -10.34 -2.91 -2.52
N VAL A 87 -9.42 -2.40 -3.35
CA VAL A 87 -8.89 -3.12 -4.52
C VAL A 87 -8.26 -4.48 -4.16
N THR A 88 -7.54 -4.56 -3.04
CA THR A 88 -6.87 -5.80 -2.60
C THR A 88 -7.91 -6.90 -2.35
N SER A 89 -8.93 -6.60 -1.56
CA SER A 89 -10.02 -7.55 -1.28
C SER A 89 -10.77 -7.93 -2.55
N TYR A 90 -11.00 -6.97 -3.46
CA TYR A 90 -11.66 -7.26 -4.73
C TYR A 90 -10.85 -8.20 -5.63
N ARG A 91 -9.52 -8.05 -5.68
CA ARG A 91 -8.63 -8.97 -6.39
C ARG A 91 -8.67 -10.36 -5.77
N GLU A 92 -8.58 -10.46 -4.45
CA GLU A 92 -8.69 -11.74 -3.72
C GLU A 92 -10.04 -12.44 -3.95
N TRP A 93 -11.14 -11.69 -3.92
CA TRP A 93 -12.48 -12.23 -4.20
C TRP A 93 -12.60 -12.78 -5.60
N VAL A 94 -11.96 -12.14 -6.59
CA VAL A 94 -11.91 -12.65 -7.97
C VAL A 94 -11.10 -13.93 -8.07
N LEU A 95 -9.90 -13.96 -7.48
CA LEU A 95 -9.02 -15.14 -7.52
C LEU A 95 -9.66 -16.34 -6.81
N LEU A 96 -10.07 -16.17 -5.55
CA LEU A 96 -10.70 -17.23 -4.77
C LEU A 96 -12.08 -17.59 -5.33
N GLY A 97 -12.85 -16.60 -5.76
CA GLY A 97 -14.19 -16.80 -6.28
C GLY A 97 -14.22 -17.68 -7.53
N TYR A 98 -13.32 -17.44 -8.49
CA TYR A 98 -13.23 -18.28 -9.69
C TYR A 98 -12.50 -19.61 -9.47
N LEU A 99 -11.63 -19.69 -8.44
CA LEU A 99 -11.01 -20.95 -8.05
C LEU A 99 -12.03 -21.94 -7.45
N VAL A 100 -12.96 -21.43 -6.64
CA VAL A 100 -13.99 -22.21 -5.94
C VAL A 100 -15.29 -22.34 -6.74
N CYS A 101 -15.61 -21.38 -7.61
CA CYS A 101 -16.77 -21.42 -8.49
C CYS A 101 -16.35 -21.28 -9.97
N PRO A 102 -15.71 -22.32 -10.55
CA PRO A 102 -15.11 -22.26 -11.88
C PRO A 102 -16.15 -22.05 -13.00
N ASP A 103 -17.39 -22.53 -12.80
CA ASP A 103 -18.47 -22.36 -13.78
C ASP A 103 -18.81 -20.89 -14.03
N GLU A 104 -18.53 -20.01 -13.06
CA GLU A 104 -18.79 -18.57 -13.20
C GLU A 104 -17.84 -17.88 -14.18
N LEU A 105 -16.71 -18.51 -14.55
CA LEU A 105 -15.83 -18.04 -15.63
C LEU A 105 -16.48 -18.17 -17.02
N LEU A 106 -17.53 -18.99 -17.15
CA LEU A 106 -18.25 -19.18 -18.42
C LEU A 106 -19.22 -18.03 -18.74
N ARG A 107 -19.28 -16.99 -17.90
CA ARG A 107 -20.00 -15.75 -18.18
C ARG A 107 -19.20 -14.85 -19.13
N VAL A 108 -19.89 -14.15 -20.02
CA VAL A 108 -19.29 -13.44 -21.17
C VAL A 108 -18.18 -12.43 -20.79
N THR A 109 -18.30 -11.69 -19.69
CA THR A 109 -17.30 -10.66 -19.29
C THR A 109 -16.45 -11.07 -18.09
N SER A 110 -16.59 -12.31 -17.60
CA SER A 110 -15.80 -12.80 -16.46
C SER A 110 -14.35 -13.06 -16.85
N ILE A 111 -14.10 -13.37 -18.13
CA ILE A 111 -12.77 -13.63 -18.67
C ILE A 111 -11.86 -12.41 -18.56
N ASP A 112 -12.36 -11.22 -18.90
CA ASP A 112 -11.55 -10.00 -18.89
C ASP A 112 -11.06 -9.66 -17.48
N ILE A 113 -11.95 -9.76 -16.49
CA ILE A 113 -11.61 -9.50 -15.08
C ILE A 113 -10.64 -10.58 -14.57
N ALA A 114 -10.91 -11.86 -14.83
CA ALA A 114 -10.04 -12.95 -14.41
C ALA A 114 -8.65 -12.85 -15.04
N LEU A 115 -8.56 -12.53 -16.33
CA LEU A 115 -7.30 -12.37 -17.04
C LEU A 115 -6.45 -11.25 -16.44
N VAL A 116 -7.05 -10.10 -16.10
CA VAL A 116 -6.33 -8.99 -15.47
C VAL A 116 -5.73 -9.42 -14.13
N VAL A 117 -6.53 -10.02 -13.25
CA VAL A 117 -6.05 -10.37 -11.90
C VAL A 117 -5.06 -11.55 -11.92
N LEU A 118 -5.28 -12.55 -12.78
CA LEU A 118 -4.35 -13.67 -12.96
C LEU A 118 -3.02 -13.20 -13.55
N LYS A 119 -3.03 -12.23 -14.47
CA LYS A 119 -1.80 -11.69 -15.09
C LYS A 119 -0.88 -10.97 -14.10
N GLU A 120 -1.46 -10.44 -13.03
CA GLU A 120 -0.79 -9.61 -12.02
C GLU A 120 -0.32 -10.42 -10.80
N ASN A 121 -0.61 -11.71 -10.69
CA ASN A 121 -0.27 -12.48 -9.50
C ASN A 121 0.32 -13.83 -9.91
N LEU A 122 1.43 -14.23 -9.27
CA LEU A 122 2.02 -15.55 -9.46
C LEU A 122 1.60 -16.51 -8.33
N ILE A 123 1.31 -15.95 -7.16
CA ILE A 123 0.91 -16.70 -5.98
C ILE A 123 -0.40 -16.18 -5.39
N LEU A 124 -1.00 -17.02 -4.56
CA LEU A 124 -2.14 -16.70 -3.73
C LEU A 124 -1.73 -16.87 -2.27
N ALA A 125 -1.68 -15.77 -1.52
CA ALA A 125 -1.43 -15.84 -0.08
C ALA A 125 -2.62 -16.51 0.61
N VAL A 126 -2.37 -17.63 1.29
CA VAL A 126 -3.41 -18.38 2.02
C VAL A 126 -3.52 -17.83 3.43
N PHE A 127 -2.38 -17.79 4.12
CA PHE A 127 -2.27 -17.17 5.42
C PHE A 127 -0.82 -16.82 5.67
N ARG A 128 -0.53 -15.53 5.82
CA ARG A 128 0.82 -15.04 6.06
C ARG A 128 1.77 -15.35 4.90
N ASP A 129 2.91 -15.96 5.21
CA ASP A 129 3.95 -16.44 4.31
C ASP A 129 3.59 -17.78 3.66
N GLU A 130 2.52 -18.45 4.11
CA GLU A 130 1.99 -19.62 3.42
C GLU A 130 1.23 -19.19 2.17
N TYR A 131 1.73 -19.65 1.02
CA TYR A 131 1.18 -19.32 -0.29
C TYR A 131 0.95 -20.57 -1.13
N ALA A 132 -0.01 -20.46 -2.05
CA ALA A 132 -0.25 -21.45 -3.10
C ALA A 132 0.19 -20.91 -4.45
N LEU A 133 0.65 -21.80 -5.34
CA LEU A 133 1.04 -21.45 -6.70
C LEU A 133 -0.22 -21.27 -7.56
N LEU A 134 -0.64 -20.00 -7.69
CA LEU A 134 -1.93 -19.61 -8.25
C LEU A 134 -2.23 -20.28 -9.60
N HIS A 135 -1.29 -20.21 -10.54
CA HIS A 135 -1.51 -20.76 -11.87
C HIS A 135 -1.54 -22.29 -11.90
N GLU A 136 -0.84 -22.96 -10.98
CA GLU A 136 -0.85 -24.42 -10.89
C GLU A 136 -2.20 -24.91 -10.37
N ASP A 137 -2.76 -24.22 -9.36
CA ASP A 137 -4.09 -24.50 -8.84
C ASP A 137 -5.19 -24.27 -9.89
N TYR A 138 -5.10 -23.20 -10.67
CA TYR A 138 -6.03 -22.98 -11.79
C TYR A 138 -5.92 -24.08 -12.86
N GLN A 139 -4.71 -24.58 -13.14
CA GLN A 139 -4.51 -25.71 -14.06
C GLN A 139 -5.05 -27.03 -13.50
N LEU A 140 -4.95 -27.24 -12.19
CA LEU A 140 -5.34 -28.50 -11.55
C LEU A 140 -6.84 -28.57 -11.22
N TYR A 141 -7.44 -27.47 -10.76
CA TYR A 141 -8.80 -27.47 -10.20
C TYR A 141 -9.85 -26.74 -11.03
N VAL A 142 -9.44 -25.76 -11.85
CA VAL A 142 -10.38 -24.97 -12.69
C VAL A 142 -10.43 -25.54 -14.11
N LEU A 143 -9.27 -25.74 -14.74
CA LEU A 143 -9.20 -26.19 -16.14
C LEU A 143 -9.97 -27.49 -16.42
N PRO A 144 -9.91 -28.55 -15.58
CA PRO A 144 -10.68 -29.77 -15.83
C PRO A 144 -12.19 -29.53 -15.86
N ARG A 145 -12.72 -28.66 -14.98
CA ARG A 145 -14.15 -28.30 -14.94
C ARG A 145 -14.57 -27.57 -16.22
N ILE A 146 -13.76 -26.62 -16.69
CA ILE A 146 -14.01 -25.91 -17.95
C ILE A 146 -14.00 -26.87 -19.15
N LEU A 147 -13.08 -27.85 -19.16
CA LEU A 147 -13.02 -28.86 -20.21
C LEU A 147 -14.24 -29.80 -20.20
N GLU A 148 -14.79 -30.13 -19.02
CA GLU A 148 -16.04 -30.87 -18.90
C GLU A 148 -17.21 -30.08 -19.49
N SER A 149 -17.38 -28.81 -19.12
CA SER A 149 -18.43 -27.93 -19.65
C SER A 149 -18.31 -27.75 -21.17
N LYS A 150 -17.08 -27.56 -21.68
CA LYS A 150 -16.81 -27.53 -23.13
C LYS A 150 -17.24 -28.81 -23.84
N LYS A 151 -16.96 -29.99 -23.27
CA LYS A 151 -17.37 -31.29 -23.84
C LYS A 151 -18.89 -31.44 -23.83
N MET A 152 -19.55 -31.03 -22.74
CA MET A 152 -21.01 -31.06 -22.63
C MET A 152 -21.67 -30.16 -23.67
N ALA A 153 -21.21 -28.91 -23.81
CA ALA A 153 -21.69 -27.96 -24.82
C ALA A 153 -21.51 -28.49 -26.25
N LYS A 154 -20.35 -29.11 -26.55
CA LYS A 154 -20.09 -29.75 -27.85
C LYS A 154 -21.03 -30.93 -28.15
N SER A 155 -21.49 -31.64 -27.12
CA SER A 155 -22.41 -32.79 -27.27
C SER A 155 -23.88 -32.41 -27.51
N GLY A 156 -24.22 -31.11 -27.43
CA GLY A 156 -25.45 -30.54 -28.00
C GLY A 156 -26.76 -31.09 -27.43
N ARG A 157 -26.88 -31.26 -26.10
CA ARG A 157 -28.12 -31.77 -25.47
C ARG A 157 -29.20 -30.70 -25.19
N THR A 158 -28.91 -29.41 -25.32
CA THR A 158 -29.85 -28.31 -25.04
C THR A 158 -29.67 -27.17 -26.04
N LYS A 159 -30.78 -26.50 -26.42
CA LYS A 159 -30.91 -25.31 -27.28
C LYS A 159 -29.63 -24.83 -27.99
N GLN A 160 -29.51 -25.14 -29.28
CA GLN A 160 -28.29 -25.01 -30.09
C GLN A 160 -27.53 -23.67 -29.96
N LYS A 161 -28.23 -22.52 -29.88
CA LYS A 161 -27.58 -21.20 -29.73
C LYS A 161 -26.90 -20.98 -28.37
N GLU A 162 -27.46 -21.51 -27.28
CA GLU A 162 -26.90 -21.39 -25.94
C GLU A 162 -25.65 -22.29 -25.82
N ALA A 163 -25.72 -23.51 -26.36
CA ALA A 163 -24.60 -24.44 -26.41
C ALA A 163 -23.42 -23.92 -27.26
N ASP A 164 -23.70 -23.26 -28.38
CA ASP A 164 -22.66 -22.66 -29.23
C ASP A 164 -21.91 -21.52 -28.49
N LEU A 165 -22.65 -20.68 -27.75
CA LEU A 165 -22.06 -19.60 -26.95
C LEU A 165 -21.21 -20.16 -25.81
N GLU A 166 -21.75 -21.11 -25.04
CA GLU A 166 -21.05 -21.74 -23.94
C GLU A 166 -19.77 -22.44 -24.41
N TYR A 167 -19.83 -23.15 -25.54
CA TYR A 167 -18.66 -23.77 -26.17
C TYR A 167 -17.59 -22.74 -26.55
N SER A 168 -18.01 -21.61 -27.14
CA SER A 168 -17.11 -20.52 -27.53
C SER A 168 -16.41 -19.90 -26.32
N VAL A 169 -17.18 -19.60 -25.26
CA VAL A 169 -16.65 -19.03 -24.01
C VAL A 169 -15.72 -20.02 -23.33
N ALA A 170 -16.12 -21.28 -23.16
CA ALA A 170 -15.29 -22.31 -22.53
C ALA A 170 -13.96 -22.51 -23.27
N LYS A 171 -13.98 -22.47 -24.62
CA LYS A 171 -12.76 -22.51 -25.44
C LYS A 171 -11.85 -21.29 -25.18
N HIS A 172 -12.43 -20.12 -24.94
CA HIS A 172 -11.67 -18.91 -24.62
C HIS A 172 -11.07 -18.99 -23.21
N VAL A 173 -11.82 -19.48 -22.23
CA VAL A 173 -11.33 -19.70 -20.84
C VAL A 173 -10.17 -20.71 -20.83
N GLU A 174 -10.31 -21.84 -21.53
CA GLU A 174 -9.25 -22.85 -21.65
C GLU A 174 -7.95 -22.24 -22.21
N LYS A 175 -8.07 -21.45 -23.28
CA LYS A 175 -6.92 -20.75 -23.87
C LYS A 175 -6.30 -19.77 -22.87
N MET A 176 -7.13 -18.98 -22.19
CA MET A 176 -6.68 -18.02 -21.18
C MET A 176 -5.89 -18.71 -20.06
N ILE A 177 -6.43 -19.76 -19.44
CA ILE A 177 -5.76 -20.49 -18.34
C ILE A 177 -4.45 -21.13 -18.81
N SER A 178 -4.40 -21.57 -20.07
CA SER A 178 -3.20 -22.21 -20.64
C SER A 178 -2.06 -21.21 -20.89
N GLU A 179 -2.37 -19.98 -21.26
CA GLU A 179 -1.39 -18.95 -21.68
C GLU A 179 -1.04 -17.95 -20.57
N VAL A 180 -1.95 -17.69 -19.62
CA VAL A 180 -1.82 -16.59 -18.64
C VAL A 180 -0.59 -16.72 -17.74
N HIS A 181 -0.18 -17.94 -17.39
CA HIS A 181 1.03 -18.15 -16.57
C HIS A 181 2.26 -17.56 -17.26
N GLU A 182 2.49 -17.88 -18.54
CA GLU A 182 3.63 -17.35 -19.29
C GLU A 182 3.56 -15.82 -19.44
N GLN A 183 2.36 -15.28 -19.69
CA GLN A 183 2.16 -13.83 -19.75
C GLN A 183 2.48 -13.14 -18.42
N SER A 184 2.12 -13.76 -17.31
CA SER A 184 2.37 -13.24 -15.95
C SER A 184 3.87 -13.20 -15.68
N LEU A 185 4.60 -14.28 -15.99
CA LEU A 185 6.07 -14.32 -15.81
C LEU A 185 6.80 -13.23 -16.62
N LEU A 186 6.25 -12.81 -17.77
CA LEU A 186 6.87 -11.80 -18.62
C LEU A 186 6.51 -10.36 -18.25
N SER A 187 5.32 -10.11 -17.70
CA SER A 187 4.76 -8.76 -17.58
C SER A 187 4.40 -8.33 -16.17
N CYS A 188 4.29 -9.26 -15.23
CA CYS A 188 3.80 -8.97 -13.88
C CYS A 188 4.70 -7.94 -13.16
N ASP A 189 6.02 -8.15 -13.15
CA ASP A 189 6.97 -7.20 -12.56
C ASP A 189 6.85 -5.78 -13.13
N ALA A 190 6.76 -5.67 -14.46
CA ALA A 190 6.64 -4.38 -15.14
C ALA A 190 5.34 -3.64 -14.77
N ILE A 191 4.22 -4.37 -14.65
CA ILE A 191 2.92 -3.79 -14.26
C ILE A 191 3.00 -3.22 -12.83
N HIS A 192 3.53 -4.00 -11.89
CA HIS A 192 3.67 -3.58 -10.50
C HIS A 192 4.69 -2.45 -10.34
N HIS A 193 5.82 -2.51 -11.05
CA HIS A 193 6.81 -1.45 -11.03
C HIS A 193 6.24 -0.12 -11.54
N GLU A 194 5.47 -0.12 -12.64
CA GLU A 194 4.81 1.11 -13.15
C GLU A 194 3.83 1.70 -12.13
N ARG A 195 3.08 0.85 -11.40
CA ARG A 195 2.21 1.30 -10.31
C ARG A 195 2.99 1.90 -9.16
N ARG A 196 4.08 1.26 -8.73
CA ARG A 196 4.96 1.81 -7.67
C ARG A 196 5.51 3.18 -8.05
N ILE A 197 5.90 3.40 -9.32
CA ILE A 197 6.32 4.71 -9.81
C ILE A 197 5.19 5.75 -9.71
N LEU A 198 3.98 5.41 -10.16
CA LEU A 198 2.82 6.30 -10.06
C LEU A 198 2.54 6.69 -8.61
N LEU A 199 2.49 5.70 -7.71
CA LEU A 199 2.19 5.89 -6.29
C LEU A 199 3.28 6.71 -5.60
N LYS A 200 4.57 6.45 -5.90
CA LYS A 200 5.69 7.28 -5.43
C LYS A 200 5.49 8.75 -5.78
N GLN A 201 5.04 9.05 -7.00
CA GLN A 201 4.81 10.42 -7.46
C GLN A 201 3.60 11.06 -6.76
N GLU A 202 2.45 10.38 -6.73
CA GLU A 202 1.22 10.95 -6.17
C GLU A 202 1.28 11.06 -4.63
N ILE A 203 1.83 10.06 -3.92
CA ILE A 203 2.04 10.15 -2.46
C ILE A 203 3.02 11.26 -2.13
N GLY A 204 4.14 11.37 -2.86
CA GLY A 204 5.09 12.47 -2.66
C GLY A 204 4.43 13.85 -2.82
N ARG A 205 3.55 14.02 -3.82
CA ARG A 205 2.75 15.25 -3.97
C ARG A 205 1.77 15.47 -2.83
N MET A 206 1.08 14.43 -2.37
CA MET A 206 0.16 14.52 -1.23
C MET A 206 0.87 14.96 0.05
N VAL A 207 2.02 14.36 0.36
CA VAL A 207 2.81 14.73 1.55
C VAL A 207 3.17 16.21 1.52
N LEU A 208 3.71 16.70 0.40
CA LEU A 208 4.04 18.12 0.25
C LEU A 208 2.81 19.02 0.36
N PHE A 209 1.74 18.67 -0.35
CA PHE A 209 0.53 19.48 -0.42
C PHE A 209 -0.20 19.60 0.93
N PHE A 210 -0.38 18.49 1.66
CA PHE A 210 -1.05 18.50 2.95
C PHE A 210 -0.16 18.98 4.10
N THR A 211 1.16 18.98 3.93
CA THR A 211 2.08 19.65 4.86
C THR A 211 1.94 21.17 4.73
N ASP A 212 1.86 21.70 3.51
CA ASP A 212 1.69 23.14 3.25
C ASP A 212 0.27 23.64 3.59
N GLN A 213 -0.77 22.86 3.23
CA GLN A 213 -2.17 23.19 3.47
C GLN A 213 -2.92 22.09 4.25
N PRO A 214 -2.70 21.98 5.58
CA PRO A 214 -3.31 20.93 6.40
C PRO A 214 -4.84 20.94 6.46
N SER A 215 -5.47 22.11 6.27
CA SER A 215 -6.93 22.27 6.28
C SER A 215 -7.61 21.46 5.17
N LEU A 216 -6.90 21.18 4.07
CA LEU A 216 -7.39 20.40 2.94
C LEU A 216 -7.28 18.88 3.16
N LEU A 217 -6.61 18.42 4.22
CA LEU A 217 -6.47 16.98 4.50
C LEU A 217 -7.82 16.33 4.80
N ALA A 218 -8.66 16.96 5.63
CA ALA A 218 -9.93 16.37 6.06
C ALA A 218 -10.94 16.18 4.91
N PRO A 219 -11.17 17.17 4.01
CA PRO A 219 -11.98 16.96 2.82
C PRO A 219 -11.42 15.89 1.86
N ASN A 220 -10.10 15.69 1.84
CA ASN A 220 -9.43 14.77 0.91
C ASN A 220 -9.06 13.42 1.53
N ILE A 221 -9.53 13.12 2.75
CA ILE A 221 -9.05 11.97 3.52
C ILE A 221 -9.32 10.62 2.83
N GLN A 222 -10.43 10.51 2.10
CA GLN A 222 -10.77 9.31 1.36
C GLN A 222 -9.74 8.99 0.27
N MET A 223 -9.26 10.01 -0.45
CA MET A 223 -8.21 9.88 -1.45
C MET A 223 -6.88 9.46 -0.82
N VAL A 224 -6.55 10.03 0.34
CA VAL A 224 -5.36 9.63 1.12
C VAL A 224 -5.43 8.14 1.49
N PHE A 225 -6.58 7.66 1.99
CA PHE A 225 -6.75 6.24 2.31
C PHE A 225 -6.67 5.33 1.08
N SER A 226 -7.23 5.74 -0.05
CA SER A 226 -7.12 4.97 -1.29
C SER A 226 -5.67 4.87 -1.79
N SER A 227 -4.90 5.96 -1.71
CA SER A 227 -3.47 5.94 -2.05
C SER A 227 -2.66 5.05 -1.10
N LEU A 228 -2.94 5.13 0.21
CA LEU A 228 -2.29 4.26 1.21
C LEU A 228 -2.60 2.78 0.96
N ALA A 229 -3.86 2.44 0.68
CA ALA A 229 -4.27 1.07 0.37
C ALA A 229 -3.59 0.52 -0.89
N LEU A 230 -3.52 1.33 -1.96
CA LEU A 230 -2.84 0.96 -3.20
C LEU A 230 -1.32 0.79 -3.00
N ALA A 231 -0.66 1.77 -2.39
CA ALA A 231 0.78 1.71 -2.09
C ALA A 231 1.13 0.47 -1.29
N GLN A 232 0.30 0.16 -0.32
CA GLN A 232 0.55 -1.02 0.47
C GLN A 232 0.30 -2.32 -0.28
N SER A 233 -0.76 -2.41 -1.10
CA SER A 233 -0.97 -3.59 -1.94
C SER A 233 0.26 -3.91 -2.80
N GLU A 234 0.96 -2.87 -3.28
CA GLU A 234 2.20 -3.01 -4.04
C GLU A 234 3.41 -3.40 -3.19
N VAL A 235 3.54 -2.87 -1.97
CA VAL A 235 4.60 -3.27 -1.02
C VAL A 235 4.44 -4.74 -0.62
N ILE A 236 3.22 -5.17 -0.32
CA ILE A 236 2.92 -6.57 0.05
C ILE A 236 3.21 -7.48 -1.12
N TRP A 237 2.68 -7.14 -2.30
CA TRP A 237 2.92 -7.92 -3.50
C TRP A 237 4.42 -8.08 -3.77
N TYR A 238 5.21 -7.01 -3.59
CA TYR A 238 6.65 -7.06 -3.74
C TYR A 238 7.28 -8.11 -2.82
N PHE A 239 7.07 -8.03 -1.51
CA PHE A 239 7.68 -8.97 -0.55
C PHE A 239 7.20 -10.40 -0.72
N GLN A 240 5.93 -10.59 -1.05
CA GLN A 240 5.36 -11.90 -1.36
C GLN A 240 6.02 -12.54 -2.58
N HIS A 241 6.36 -11.75 -3.60
CA HIS A 241 6.87 -12.28 -4.86
C HIS A 241 8.40 -12.36 -4.91
N VAL A 242 9.11 -11.54 -4.15
CA VAL A 242 10.58 -11.52 -4.16
C VAL A 242 11.16 -12.89 -3.81
N GLY A 243 11.98 -13.42 -4.70
CA GLY A 243 12.65 -14.71 -4.51
C GLY A 243 11.83 -15.92 -4.94
N ILE A 244 10.60 -15.72 -5.44
CA ILE A 244 9.84 -16.80 -6.07
C ILE A 244 10.52 -17.21 -7.37
N ALA A 245 10.99 -18.45 -7.43
CA ALA A 245 11.50 -19.08 -8.64
C ALA A 245 10.40 -19.93 -9.29
N SER A 246 9.89 -19.53 -10.46
CA SER A 246 8.96 -20.37 -11.22
C SER A 246 9.71 -21.51 -11.93
N SER A 247 9.22 -22.73 -11.79
CA SER A 247 9.73 -23.94 -12.45
C SER A 247 9.71 -23.86 -13.99
N LYS A 248 8.84 -23.00 -14.55
CA LYS A 248 8.70 -22.77 -16.00
C LYS A 248 9.59 -21.63 -16.54
N SER A 249 10.21 -20.84 -15.67
CA SER A 249 11.09 -19.77 -16.12
C SER A 249 12.46 -20.33 -16.54
N LYS A 250 12.74 -20.33 -17.85
CA LYS A 250 14.10 -20.59 -18.38
C LYS A 250 15.11 -19.51 -17.98
N ALA A 251 14.64 -18.34 -17.54
CA ALA A 251 15.47 -17.27 -17.03
C ALA A 251 15.53 -17.38 -15.50
N ALA A 252 16.72 -17.60 -14.95
CA ALA A 252 17.01 -17.53 -13.51
C ALA A 252 16.95 -16.08 -12.97
N ARG A 253 15.95 -15.29 -13.38
CA ARG A 253 15.69 -13.96 -12.84
C ARG A 253 14.65 -14.08 -11.74
N ALA A 254 15.03 -13.70 -10.53
CA ALA A 254 14.08 -13.45 -9.45
C ALA A 254 13.14 -12.32 -9.89
N ILE A 255 11.84 -12.51 -9.67
CA ILE A 255 10.80 -11.52 -9.91
C ILE A 255 10.25 -11.14 -8.53
N PRO A 256 10.05 -9.86 -8.18
CA PRO A 256 10.56 -8.64 -8.81
C PRO A 256 12.06 -8.37 -8.51
N ASP A 257 12.63 -7.31 -9.10
CA ASP A 257 14.04 -6.91 -8.84
C ASP A 257 14.27 -6.60 -7.34
N PRO A 258 15.18 -7.32 -6.66
CA PRO A 258 15.52 -7.05 -5.25
C PRO A 258 16.13 -5.66 -5.00
N ASN A 259 16.52 -4.94 -6.05
CA ASN A 259 17.13 -3.61 -5.95
C ASN A 259 16.16 -2.46 -6.26
N ASP A 260 14.85 -2.70 -6.32
CA ASP A 260 13.87 -1.64 -6.61
C ASP A 260 13.92 -0.54 -5.53
N PRO A 261 14.38 0.69 -5.88
CA PRO A 261 14.51 1.77 -4.91
C PRO A 261 13.15 2.34 -4.49
N THR A 262 12.07 2.06 -5.23
CA THR A 262 10.74 2.67 -4.98
C THR A 262 10.11 2.22 -3.66
N ILE A 263 10.45 1.04 -3.16
CA ILE A 263 9.88 0.50 -1.91
C ILE A 263 10.16 1.41 -0.72
N GLY A 264 11.41 1.84 -0.54
CA GLY A 264 11.77 2.78 0.53
C GLY A 264 11.03 4.11 0.43
N PHE A 265 10.85 4.66 -0.77
CA PHE A 265 10.08 5.89 -0.98
C PHE A 265 8.59 5.71 -0.65
N LEU A 266 8.01 4.55 -1.00
CA LEU A 266 6.61 4.28 -0.71
C LEU A 266 6.39 4.16 0.79
N LEU A 267 7.24 3.40 1.50
CA LEU A 267 7.17 3.27 2.96
C LEU A 267 7.30 4.64 3.65
N ASP A 268 8.26 5.46 3.21
CA ASP A 268 8.46 6.80 3.77
C ASP A 268 7.29 7.74 3.49
N GLY A 269 6.78 7.77 2.26
CA GLY A 269 5.62 8.57 1.91
C GLY A 269 4.35 8.14 2.65
N MET A 270 4.16 6.82 2.82
CA MET A 270 3.07 6.26 3.64
C MET A 270 3.21 6.73 5.09
N ASP A 271 4.40 6.66 5.69
CA ASP A 271 4.64 7.12 7.07
C ASP A 271 4.25 8.57 7.26
N HIS A 272 4.75 9.45 6.39
CA HIS A 272 4.48 10.88 6.46
C HIS A 272 2.99 11.21 6.33
N LEU A 273 2.26 10.54 5.42
CA LEU A 273 0.81 10.70 5.32
C LEU A 273 0.11 10.26 6.60
N CYS A 274 0.53 9.13 7.17
CA CYS A 274 -0.04 8.63 8.41
C CYS A 274 0.28 9.53 9.61
N CYS A 275 1.46 10.15 9.66
CA CYS A 275 1.84 11.17 10.63
C CYS A 275 0.96 12.42 10.51
N LEU A 276 0.73 12.92 9.29
CA LEU A 276 -0.18 14.05 9.04
C LEU A 276 -1.61 13.72 9.50
N VAL A 277 -2.09 12.53 9.17
CA VAL A 277 -3.42 12.06 9.55
C VAL A 277 -3.55 11.92 11.07
N ARG A 278 -2.51 11.40 11.77
CA ARG A 278 -2.44 11.40 13.24
C ARG A 278 -2.50 12.81 13.82
N LYS A 279 -1.65 13.70 13.31
CA LYS A 279 -1.51 15.09 13.78
C LYS A 279 -2.82 15.87 13.65
N TYR A 280 -3.57 15.65 12.58
CA TYR A 280 -4.82 16.38 12.29
C TYR A 280 -6.10 15.55 12.51
N ILE A 281 -6.03 14.45 13.29
CA ILE A 281 -7.17 13.56 13.53
C ILE A 281 -8.41 14.28 14.08
N ALA A 282 -8.22 15.26 14.95
CA ALA A 282 -9.32 16.05 15.51
C ALA A 282 -10.08 16.82 14.42
N ALA A 283 -9.36 17.41 13.45
CA ALA A 283 -9.97 18.12 12.33
C ALA A 283 -10.72 17.17 11.39
N ILE A 284 -10.15 16.00 11.11
CA ILE A 284 -10.78 14.97 10.27
C ILE A 284 -12.07 14.46 10.91
N ARG A 285 -12.06 14.18 12.22
CA ARG A 285 -13.26 13.80 12.98
C ARG A 285 -14.31 14.91 12.95
N GLY A 286 -13.90 16.16 13.18
CA GLY A 286 -14.81 17.31 13.11
C GLY A 286 -15.49 17.44 11.75
N TYR A 287 -14.73 17.25 10.67
CA TYR A 287 -15.26 17.21 9.31
C TYR A 287 -16.25 16.06 9.10
N ALA A 288 -15.89 14.83 9.52
CA ALA A 288 -16.75 13.65 9.43
C ALA A 288 -18.09 13.84 10.16
N LEU A 289 -18.06 14.35 11.39
CA LEU A 289 -19.26 14.64 12.18
C LEU A 289 -20.11 15.74 11.54
N SER A 290 -19.48 16.75 10.93
CA SER A 290 -20.17 17.78 10.17
C SER A 290 -20.88 17.20 8.94
N TYR A 291 -20.20 16.32 8.21
CA TYR A 291 -20.76 15.63 7.05
C TYR A 291 -21.96 14.74 7.45
N LEU A 292 -21.82 13.92 8.49
CA LEU A 292 -22.89 13.05 8.99
C LEU A 292 -24.12 13.84 9.45
N SER A 293 -23.89 14.95 10.15
CA SER A 293 -24.95 15.87 10.57
C SER A 293 -25.70 16.48 9.37
N SER A 294 -25.01 16.80 8.28
CA SER A 294 -25.63 17.26 7.03
C SER A 294 -26.38 16.13 6.32
N CYS A 295 -25.83 14.92 6.32
CA CYS A 295 -26.44 13.73 5.73
C CYS A 295 -27.78 13.37 6.41
N ALA A 296 -27.90 13.57 7.74
CA ALA A 296 -29.16 13.38 8.46
C ALA A 296 -30.34 14.14 7.81
N GLY A 297 -30.10 15.41 7.44
CA GLY A 297 -31.10 16.23 6.77
C GLY A 297 -31.42 15.76 5.35
N ARG A 298 -30.41 15.31 4.60
CA ARG A 298 -30.57 14.77 3.24
C ARG A 298 -31.36 13.45 3.25
N ILE A 299 -31.01 12.52 4.13
CA ILE A 299 -31.74 11.26 4.31
C ILE A 299 -33.20 11.53 4.70
N ARG A 300 -33.46 12.45 5.64
CA ARG A 300 -34.84 12.81 6.02
C ARG A 300 -35.63 13.35 4.83
N PHE A 301 -35.02 14.19 4.01
CA PHE A 301 -35.63 14.71 2.79
C PHE A 301 -35.95 13.58 1.80
N LEU A 302 -35.00 12.68 1.54
CA LEU A 302 -35.17 11.54 0.62
C LEU A 302 -36.29 10.60 1.08
N LEU A 303 -36.40 10.36 2.40
CA LEU A 303 -37.47 9.57 2.99
C LEU A 303 -38.86 10.21 2.82
N GLY A 304 -38.92 11.54 2.70
CA GLY A 304 -40.16 12.29 2.47
C GLY A 304 -40.53 12.49 1.00
N THR A 305 -39.75 11.95 0.06
CA THR A 305 -40.04 12.12 -1.38
C THR A 305 -41.32 11.37 -1.78
N PRO A 306 -42.11 11.89 -2.75
CA PRO A 306 -43.34 11.22 -3.18
C PRO A 306 -43.11 9.78 -3.67
N GLY A 307 -41.96 9.52 -4.30
CA GLY A 307 -41.57 8.18 -4.74
C GLY A 307 -41.35 7.22 -3.57
N MET A 308 -40.70 7.68 -2.49
CA MET A 308 -40.51 6.86 -1.27
C MET A 308 -41.81 6.64 -0.50
N VAL A 309 -42.67 7.67 -0.38
CA VAL A 309 -43.95 7.56 0.32
C VAL A 309 -44.93 6.63 -0.42
N ALA A 310 -44.83 6.57 -1.76
CA ALA A 310 -45.60 5.64 -2.57
C ALA A 310 -45.16 4.18 -2.46
N LEU A 311 -43.97 3.90 -1.88
CA LEU A 311 -43.54 2.53 -1.64
C LEU A 311 -44.25 1.94 -0.42
N ASP A 312 -44.81 0.75 -0.59
CA ASP A 312 -45.41 -0.02 0.50
C ASP A 312 -44.32 -0.71 1.33
N LEU A 313 -43.64 0.09 2.17
CA LEU A 313 -42.61 -0.42 3.08
C LEU A 313 -43.26 -1.04 4.32
N ASP A 314 -42.77 -2.21 4.70
CA ASP A 314 -43.14 -2.87 5.95
C ASP A 314 -42.80 -2.00 7.17
N ALA A 315 -43.52 -2.21 8.28
CA ALA A 315 -43.35 -1.45 9.51
C ALA A 315 -41.93 -1.57 10.09
N SER A 316 -41.30 -2.74 9.93
CA SER A 316 -39.91 -2.97 10.37
C SER A 316 -38.92 -2.06 9.63
N LEU A 317 -38.99 -2.03 8.31
CA LEU A 317 -38.11 -1.23 7.46
C LEU A 317 -38.35 0.28 7.66
N LYS A 318 -39.61 0.71 7.80
CA LYS A 318 -39.95 2.09 8.18
C LYS A 318 -39.33 2.48 9.53
N GLY A 319 -39.41 1.57 10.52
CA GLY A 319 -38.80 1.75 11.84
C GLY A 319 -37.28 1.93 11.77
N LEU A 320 -36.58 1.09 10.99
CA LEU A 320 -35.13 1.19 10.80
C LEU A 320 -34.71 2.52 10.16
N PHE A 321 -35.45 3.00 9.13
CA PHE A 321 -35.17 4.31 8.54
C PHE A 321 -35.33 5.46 9.53
N GLN A 322 -36.36 5.40 10.40
CA GLN A 322 -36.55 6.39 11.46
C GLN A 322 -35.43 6.33 12.50
N GLN A 323 -35.01 5.14 12.91
CA GLN A 323 -33.90 4.94 13.86
C GLN A 323 -32.59 5.51 13.32
N ILE A 324 -32.27 5.28 12.04
CA ILE A 324 -31.07 5.85 11.41
C ILE A 324 -31.10 7.38 11.41
N VAL A 325 -32.23 7.99 11.08
CA VAL A 325 -32.37 9.45 11.12
C VAL A 325 -32.19 9.97 12.55
N GLN A 326 -32.78 9.30 13.54
CA GLN A 326 -32.62 9.66 14.96
C GLN A 326 -31.16 9.54 15.43
N HIS A 327 -30.46 8.47 15.04
CA HIS A 327 -29.05 8.28 15.34
C HIS A 327 -28.20 9.43 14.77
N LEU A 328 -28.41 9.80 13.50
CA LEU A 328 -27.65 10.89 12.88
C LEU A 328 -28.02 12.28 13.43
N GLU A 329 -29.28 12.52 13.81
CA GLU A 329 -29.70 13.78 14.44
C GLU A 329 -29.12 13.96 15.84
N SER A 330 -28.94 12.88 16.60
CA SER A 330 -28.34 12.92 17.93
C SER A 330 -26.92 13.51 17.91
N ILE A 331 -26.18 13.29 16.80
CA ILE A 331 -24.85 13.85 16.57
C ILE A 331 -24.89 15.38 16.56
N SER A 332 -25.93 15.99 15.99
CA SER A 332 -26.04 17.45 15.93
C SER A 332 -26.20 18.10 17.30
N LYS A 333 -26.81 17.41 18.27
CA LYS A 333 -27.00 17.87 19.65
C LYS A 333 -25.69 17.87 20.44
N LEU A 334 -24.74 17.01 20.08
CA LEU A 334 -23.41 16.92 20.69
C LEU A 334 -22.46 18.03 20.23
N LYS A 335 -22.78 18.79 19.16
CA LYS A 335 -21.94 19.91 18.69
C LYS A 335 -21.83 21.07 19.70
N GLY A 336 -22.74 21.14 20.69
CA GLY A 336 -22.75 22.18 21.72
C GLY A 336 -21.72 21.96 22.85
N GLU A 337 -21.18 20.75 23.00
CA GLU A 337 -20.27 20.40 24.10
C GLU A 337 -18.98 19.78 23.52
N ASN A 338 -17.83 20.46 23.67
CA ASN A 338 -16.47 19.98 23.40
C ASN A 338 -16.28 18.90 22.30
N ILE A 339 -16.25 19.36 21.04
CA ILE A 339 -16.02 18.58 19.80
C ILE A 339 -14.73 17.73 19.84
N SER A 340 -13.76 18.05 20.70
CA SER A 340 -12.47 17.36 20.78
C SER A 340 -12.48 16.05 21.59
N ALA A 341 -13.48 15.82 22.45
CA ALA A 341 -13.42 14.75 23.46
C ALA A 341 -14.47 13.64 23.29
N ILE A 342 -15.52 13.84 22.47
CA ILE A 342 -16.63 12.89 22.41
C ILE A 342 -16.36 11.83 21.35
N MET A 343 -15.94 10.64 21.80
CA MET A 343 -16.05 9.42 21.02
C MET A 343 -17.54 9.09 20.82
N CYS A 344 -18.14 9.60 19.75
CA CYS A 344 -19.49 9.20 19.37
C CYS A 344 -19.42 7.79 18.78
N ASP A 345 -19.90 6.80 19.52
CA ASP A 345 -20.03 5.44 19.01
C ASP A 345 -21.21 5.37 18.03
N LEU A 346 -20.89 5.09 16.77
CA LEU A 346 -21.85 4.95 15.68
C LEU A 346 -22.06 3.48 15.29
N SER A 347 -21.73 2.53 16.17
CA SER A 347 -21.88 1.09 15.92
C SER A 347 -23.32 0.68 15.65
N GLU A 348 -24.29 1.20 16.41
CA GLU A 348 -25.71 0.90 16.17
C GLU A 348 -26.20 1.46 14.83
N PHE A 349 -25.83 2.70 14.47
CA PHE A 349 -26.12 3.23 13.14
C PHE A 349 -25.57 2.34 12.01
N ARG A 350 -24.33 1.86 12.14
CA ARG A 350 -23.73 0.95 11.15
C ARG A 350 -24.50 -0.37 11.05
N LYS A 351 -24.89 -0.95 12.19
CA LYS A 351 -25.65 -2.20 12.27
C LYS A 351 -27.04 -2.06 11.65
N ASP A 352 -27.73 -0.96 11.94
CA ASP A 352 -29.06 -0.68 11.37
C ASP A 352 -28.98 -0.46 9.86
N TRP A 353 -27.97 0.28 9.38
CA TRP A 353 -27.76 0.46 7.94
C TRP A 353 -27.49 -0.86 7.22
N LEU A 354 -26.63 -1.71 7.79
CA LEU A 354 -26.40 -3.05 7.24
C LEU A 354 -27.67 -3.91 7.27
N SER A 355 -28.49 -3.79 8.32
CA SER A 355 -29.77 -4.50 8.41
C SER A 355 -30.75 -4.06 7.33
N ILE A 356 -30.81 -2.76 7.04
CA ILE A 356 -31.58 -2.23 5.91
C ILE A 356 -31.08 -2.82 4.59
N LEU A 357 -29.75 -2.79 4.34
CA LEU A 357 -29.17 -3.37 3.14
C LEU A 357 -29.51 -4.86 3.01
N MET A 358 -29.45 -5.63 4.10
CA MET A 358 -29.83 -7.05 4.12
C MET A 358 -31.30 -7.27 3.77
N ILE A 359 -32.20 -6.43 4.28
CA ILE A 359 -33.64 -6.51 3.96
C ILE A 359 -33.85 -6.20 2.48
N VAL A 360 -33.37 -5.06 1.97
CA VAL A 360 -33.67 -4.61 0.60
C VAL A 360 -32.95 -5.41 -0.49
N THR A 361 -31.92 -6.18 -0.13
CA THR A 361 -31.23 -7.10 -1.06
C THR A 361 -31.78 -8.53 -1.02
N SER A 362 -32.64 -8.85 -0.04
CA SER A 362 -33.29 -10.14 0.07
C SER A 362 -34.33 -10.34 -1.04
N ALA A 363 -34.31 -11.51 -1.68
CA ALA A 363 -35.30 -11.90 -2.68
C ALA A 363 -36.73 -12.03 -2.11
N ARG A 364 -36.87 -12.12 -0.78
CA ARG A 364 -38.16 -12.23 -0.09
C ARG A 364 -38.72 -10.88 0.36
N SER A 365 -37.96 -9.80 0.19
CA SER A 365 -38.41 -8.46 0.55
C SER A 365 -39.48 -7.95 -0.42
N SER A 366 -40.44 -7.19 0.08
CA SER A 366 -41.43 -6.50 -0.75
C SER A 366 -40.79 -5.45 -1.66
N ILE A 367 -39.62 -4.93 -1.28
CA ILE A 367 -38.90 -3.87 -1.97
C ILE A 367 -37.46 -4.29 -2.22
N ASN A 368 -37.05 -4.16 -3.48
CA ASN A 368 -35.69 -4.40 -3.93
C ASN A 368 -34.85 -3.11 -3.86
N ILE A 369 -33.55 -3.26 -3.62
CA ILE A 369 -32.54 -2.19 -3.61
C ILE A 369 -32.66 -1.22 -4.82
N ARG A 370 -32.91 -1.72 -6.04
CA ARG A 370 -33.06 -0.89 -7.25
C ARG A 370 -34.34 -0.07 -7.24
N HIS A 371 -35.43 -0.60 -6.68
CA HIS A 371 -36.68 0.13 -6.55
C HIS A 371 -36.54 1.26 -5.54
N LEU A 372 -35.86 1.00 -4.43
CA LEU A 372 -35.57 2.01 -3.41
C LEU A 372 -34.74 3.18 -3.97
N GLU A 373 -33.68 2.86 -4.72
CA GLU A 373 -32.84 3.89 -5.33
C GLU A 373 -33.62 4.69 -6.37
N LYS A 374 -34.31 4.01 -7.30
CA LYS A 374 -35.10 4.68 -8.35
C LYS A 374 -36.20 5.58 -7.77
N ALA A 375 -36.81 5.18 -6.65
CA ALA A 375 -37.85 5.96 -5.98
C ALA A 375 -37.31 7.26 -5.36
N THR A 376 -36.01 7.34 -5.07
CA THR A 376 -35.39 8.45 -4.34
C THR A 376 -34.51 9.36 -5.22
N VAL A 377 -34.11 8.90 -6.41
CA VAL A 377 -33.25 9.63 -7.37
C VAL A 377 -33.99 10.71 -8.19
N SER A 378 -35.27 11.01 -7.91
CA SER A 378 -36.18 11.79 -8.78
C SER A 378 -35.76 13.24 -9.10
N THR A 379 -34.66 13.77 -8.55
CA THR A 379 -34.18 15.15 -8.75
C THR A 379 -32.76 15.28 -9.34
N GLY A 380 -32.16 14.20 -9.88
CA GLY A 380 -30.79 14.26 -10.42
C GLY A 380 -29.69 14.41 -9.36
N LYS A 381 -30.03 14.18 -8.09
CA LYS A 381 -29.08 14.06 -6.96
C LYS A 381 -28.89 12.59 -6.60
N GLU A 382 -27.89 12.32 -5.77
CA GLU A 382 -27.65 11.04 -5.11
C GLU A 382 -28.91 10.51 -4.39
N GLY A 383 -29.18 9.21 -4.53
CA GLY A 383 -30.32 8.53 -3.94
C GLY A 383 -30.09 8.13 -2.48
N LEU A 384 -31.08 7.45 -1.89
CA LEU A 384 -31.02 7.07 -0.48
C LEU A 384 -29.88 6.08 -0.18
N LEU A 385 -29.57 5.17 -1.11
CA LEU A 385 -28.50 4.20 -0.90
C LEU A 385 -27.13 4.83 -1.03
N SER A 386 -26.91 5.72 -2.01
CA SER A 386 -25.63 6.40 -2.15
C SER A 386 -25.34 7.28 -0.93
N GLU A 387 -26.34 8.05 -0.47
CA GLU A 387 -26.22 8.87 0.74
C GLU A 387 -26.04 8.04 2.00
N GLY A 388 -26.80 6.94 2.16
CA GLY A 388 -26.66 6.05 3.30
C GLY A 388 -25.33 5.30 3.32
N ASN A 389 -24.81 4.88 2.17
CA ASN A 389 -23.47 4.27 2.05
C ASN A 389 -22.36 5.30 2.31
N ALA A 390 -22.53 6.54 1.84
CA ALA A 390 -21.60 7.62 2.18
C ALA A 390 -21.60 7.88 3.70
N ALA A 391 -22.78 7.97 4.33
CA ALA A 391 -22.89 8.10 5.78
C ALA A 391 -22.27 6.90 6.53
N TYR A 392 -22.49 5.68 6.04
CA TYR A 392 -21.86 4.47 6.57
C TYR A 392 -20.33 4.58 6.54
N ASN A 393 -19.76 4.97 5.39
CA ASN A 393 -18.33 5.19 5.25
C ASN A 393 -17.82 6.30 6.18
N TRP A 394 -18.51 7.43 6.24
CA TRP A 394 -18.15 8.53 7.15
C TRP A 394 -18.29 8.19 8.63
N SER A 395 -19.21 7.29 9.00
CA SER A 395 -19.36 6.82 10.38
C SER A 395 -18.20 5.94 10.85
N ARG A 396 -17.51 5.26 9.93
CA ARG A 396 -16.27 4.52 10.24
C ARG A 396 -15.14 5.49 10.59
N TYR A 397 -15.18 6.71 10.08
CA TYR A 397 -14.18 7.74 10.35
C TYR A 397 -14.31 8.44 11.73
N SER A 398 -15.22 8.05 12.63
CA SER A 398 -15.23 8.57 14.02
C SER A 398 -14.45 7.64 15.00
N PRO A 399 -14.79 6.35 15.13
CA PRO A 399 -14.09 5.41 16.02
C PRO A 399 -13.05 4.55 15.26
N THR A 400 -13.38 4.13 14.04
CA THR A 400 -12.51 3.29 13.21
C THR A 400 -11.44 4.12 12.52
N LEU A 401 -11.50 5.46 12.49
CA LEU A 401 -10.36 6.28 12.05
C LEU A 401 -9.21 6.18 13.04
N VAL A 402 -9.47 5.99 14.33
CA VAL A 402 -8.39 5.60 15.26
C VAL A 402 -7.93 4.21 14.93
N ARG A 403 -8.81 3.22 14.76
CA ARG A 403 -8.31 1.88 14.43
C ARG A 403 -7.60 1.82 13.07
N ILE A 404 -8.07 2.54 12.06
CA ILE A 404 -7.47 2.70 10.73
C ILE A 404 -6.21 3.54 10.82
N ILE A 405 -6.15 4.55 11.71
CA ILE A 405 -4.94 5.29 12.04
C ILE A 405 -4.03 4.44 12.87
N THR A 406 -4.30 3.98 14.08
CA THR A 406 -3.53 2.94 14.81
C THR A 406 -3.02 1.85 13.86
N SER A 407 -3.88 1.37 12.95
CA SER A 407 -3.48 0.43 11.90
C SER A 407 -2.73 1.03 10.68
N ALA A 408 -2.85 2.32 10.37
CA ALA A 408 -2.07 3.06 9.36
C ALA A 408 -0.87 3.80 9.97
N SER A 409 -0.80 3.95 11.28
CA SER A 409 0.06 4.85 12.05
C SER A 409 1.18 4.16 12.74
N ALA A 410 1.09 2.85 12.85
CA ALA A 410 2.26 2.07 12.56
C ALA A 410 2.27 1.89 11.03
N THR A 411 3.40 2.18 10.40
CA THR A 411 3.61 2.46 8.97
C THR A 411 3.26 1.30 8.01
N ALA A 412 2.56 0.29 8.51
CA ALA A 412 2.41 -1.02 7.91
C ALA A 412 1.48 -1.93 8.76
N SER A 413 0.32 -1.51 9.28
CA SER A 413 -0.30 -2.30 10.40
C SER A 413 -1.73 -2.81 10.22
N GLY A 414 -2.56 -2.17 9.40
CA GLY A 414 -3.95 -2.62 9.19
C GLY A 414 -4.17 -3.36 7.90
N LEU A 415 -3.09 -3.49 7.15
CA LEU A 415 -3.20 -3.57 5.72
C LEU A 415 -1.93 -4.33 5.24
N VAL A 416 -0.84 -4.38 6.02
CA VAL A 416 0.19 -5.41 5.87
C VAL A 416 -0.40 -6.69 6.47
N PRO A 417 -0.62 -7.73 5.66
CA PRO A 417 -1.10 -8.98 6.17
C PRO A 417 -0.08 -9.48 7.18
N SER A 418 -0.57 -10.30 8.11
CA SER A 418 0.23 -11.03 9.07
C SER A 418 1.41 -11.83 8.45
N SER A 419 1.54 -11.86 7.11
CA SER A 419 2.65 -12.34 6.27
C SER A 419 3.96 -11.60 6.47
N LEU A 420 3.92 -10.28 6.65
CA LEU A 420 5.12 -9.49 6.43
C LEU A 420 6.08 -9.57 7.61
N ASN A 421 5.64 -9.99 8.80
CA ASN A 421 6.57 -10.34 9.88
C ASN A 421 7.44 -11.57 9.51
N PHE A 422 6.88 -12.52 8.75
CA PHE A 422 7.61 -13.70 8.29
C PHE A 422 8.44 -13.40 7.04
N GLU A 423 7.95 -12.55 6.13
CA GLU A 423 8.68 -12.13 4.92
C GLU A 423 9.79 -11.10 5.22
N LEU A 424 9.59 -10.18 6.17
CA LEU A 424 10.59 -9.18 6.59
C LEU A 424 11.69 -9.74 7.48
N ASN A 425 11.47 -10.89 8.14
CA ASN A 425 12.53 -11.64 8.82
C ASN A 425 13.42 -12.44 7.84
N GLY A 426 13.09 -12.41 6.54
CA GLY A 426 13.90 -13.01 5.49
C GLY A 426 15.11 -12.14 5.10
N LYS A 427 16.19 -12.79 4.63
CA LYS A 427 17.43 -12.16 4.12
C LYS A 427 17.21 -11.06 3.08
N CYS A 428 16.05 -11.03 2.42
CA CYS A 428 15.74 -10.06 1.38
C CYS A 428 15.38 -8.67 1.94
N SER A 429 14.75 -8.61 3.11
CA SER A 429 14.38 -7.35 3.77
C SER A 429 15.61 -6.51 4.12
N THR A 430 16.65 -7.13 4.70
CA THR A 430 17.93 -6.47 5.00
C THR A 430 18.62 -5.97 3.73
N MET A 431 18.52 -6.69 2.61
CA MET A 431 19.09 -6.26 1.33
C MET A 431 18.35 -5.05 0.75
N VAL A 432 17.01 -5.07 0.73
CA VAL A 432 16.20 -3.94 0.23
C VAL A 432 16.37 -2.71 1.13
N PHE A 433 16.46 -2.91 2.44
CA PHE A 433 16.81 -1.85 3.39
C PHE A 433 18.18 -1.24 3.10
N ARG A 434 19.21 -2.08 2.90
CA ARG A 434 20.56 -1.61 2.52
C ARG A 434 20.54 -0.88 1.18
N ASN A 435 19.76 -1.32 0.20
CA ASN A 435 19.61 -0.61 -1.07
C ASN A 435 18.90 0.75 -0.91
N THR A 436 17.92 0.84 0.00
CA THR A 436 17.25 2.11 0.35
C THR A 436 18.25 3.11 0.94
N MET A 437 19.19 2.63 1.75
CA MET A 437 20.23 3.44 2.40
C MET A 437 21.41 3.79 1.48
N PHE A 438 22.01 2.77 0.87
CA PHE A 438 23.31 2.83 0.20
C PHE A 438 23.24 2.70 -1.32
N GLY A 439 22.06 2.42 -1.87
CA GLY A 439 21.87 2.31 -3.31
C GLY A 439 22.19 3.63 -4.05
N PRO A 440 22.44 3.55 -5.37
CA PRO A 440 22.72 4.72 -6.19
C PRO A 440 21.57 5.73 -6.18
N GLU A 441 20.32 5.24 -6.14
CA GLU A 441 19.10 6.05 -5.98
C GLU A 441 18.56 6.05 -4.54
N GLY A 442 19.19 5.29 -3.64
CA GLY A 442 18.82 5.20 -2.23
C GLY A 442 19.05 6.53 -1.53
N ARG A 443 18.08 6.97 -0.73
CA ARG A 443 18.22 8.15 0.13
C ARG A 443 18.09 7.69 1.58
N PRO A 444 19.11 7.96 2.42
CA PRO A 444 19.09 7.59 3.83
C PRO A 444 17.86 8.09 4.60
N GLN A 445 17.31 9.24 4.22
CA GLN A 445 16.09 9.78 4.82
C GLN A 445 14.90 8.81 4.81
N HIS A 446 14.80 7.93 3.81
CA HIS A 446 13.70 6.97 3.70
C HIS A 446 13.90 5.69 4.54
N CYS A 447 15.09 5.50 5.14
CA CYS A 447 15.39 4.29 5.91
C CYS A 447 14.63 4.25 7.24
N CYS A 448 14.35 5.41 7.84
CA CYS A 448 13.72 5.49 9.15
C CYS A 448 12.26 5.02 9.12
N ALA A 449 11.60 5.12 7.96
CA ALA A 449 10.26 4.58 7.74
C ALA A 449 10.19 3.06 7.99
N TRP A 450 11.29 2.33 7.75
CA TRP A 450 11.37 0.89 8.01
C TRP A 450 11.31 0.55 9.49
N LEU A 451 11.75 1.46 10.36
CA LEU A 451 11.68 1.28 11.81
C LEU A 451 10.24 1.46 12.31
N GLY A 452 9.49 2.40 11.71
CA GLY A 452 8.08 2.64 12.04
C GLY A 452 7.19 1.42 11.79
N VAL A 453 7.57 0.57 10.83
CA VAL A 453 6.90 -0.71 10.55
C VAL A 453 6.89 -1.62 11.79
N ALA A 454 7.92 -1.62 12.64
CA ALA A 454 8.01 -2.55 13.77
C ALA A 454 6.89 -2.37 14.80
N SER A 455 6.38 -1.15 14.95
CA SER A 455 5.26 -0.84 15.85
C SER A 455 3.96 -1.59 15.45
N SER A 456 3.89 -2.08 14.21
CA SER A 456 2.75 -2.80 13.65
C SER A 456 2.69 -4.28 14.02
N PHE A 457 3.83 -4.89 14.33
CA PHE A 457 3.97 -6.33 14.38
C PHE A 457 2.97 -6.98 15.36
N PRO A 458 2.77 -6.46 16.60
CA PRO A 458 1.82 -7.04 17.53
C PRO A 458 0.36 -7.08 17.03
N GLU A 459 -0.02 -6.22 16.07
CA GLU A 459 -1.36 -6.21 15.50
C GLU A 459 -1.64 -7.44 14.61
N CYS A 460 -0.60 -8.15 14.17
CA CYS A 460 -0.71 -9.38 13.39
C CYS A 460 -1.08 -10.62 14.23
N ALA A 461 -1.04 -10.50 15.55
CA ALA A 461 -1.33 -11.61 16.45
C ALA A 461 -2.84 -11.85 16.58
N SER A 462 -3.25 -13.11 16.51
CA SER A 462 -4.66 -13.46 16.68
C SER A 462 -5.10 -13.32 18.15
N PRO A 463 -6.27 -12.71 18.45
CA PRO A 463 -6.79 -12.68 19.81
C PRO A 463 -7.16 -14.08 20.33
N ILE A 464 -7.28 -15.07 19.44
CA ILE A 464 -7.58 -16.46 19.76
C ILE A 464 -6.33 -17.20 20.26
N VAL A 465 -5.13 -16.75 19.85
CA VAL A 465 -3.84 -17.38 20.17
C VAL A 465 -2.95 -16.35 20.87
N PRO A 466 -3.18 -16.03 22.16
CA PRO A 466 -2.49 -14.94 22.84
C PRO A 466 -0.98 -15.16 23.02
N GLU A 467 -0.52 -16.42 23.01
CA GLU A 467 0.91 -16.78 23.10
C GLU A 467 1.73 -16.19 21.94
N GLU A 468 1.09 -16.01 20.79
CA GLU A 468 1.70 -15.46 19.58
C GLU A 468 2.13 -13.99 19.75
N VAL A 469 1.37 -13.19 20.50
CA VAL A 469 1.65 -11.76 20.73
C VAL A 469 3.07 -11.56 21.29
N THR A 470 3.45 -12.40 22.25
CA THR A 470 4.75 -12.31 22.93
C THR A 470 5.90 -12.75 22.02
N LYS A 471 5.66 -13.71 21.12
CA LYS A 471 6.65 -14.13 20.13
C LYS A 471 6.87 -13.02 19.10
N ILE A 472 5.79 -12.56 18.49
CA ILE A 472 5.81 -11.50 17.48
C ILE A 472 6.42 -10.20 18.04
N GLY A 473 6.10 -9.84 19.29
CA GLY A 473 6.69 -8.68 19.94
C GLY A 473 8.20 -8.77 20.13
N ARG A 474 8.74 -9.97 20.42
CA ARG A 474 10.19 -10.18 20.50
C ARG A 474 10.86 -10.09 19.13
N ASP A 475 10.26 -10.67 18.10
CA ASP A 475 10.76 -10.59 16.73
C ASP A 475 10.78 -9.13 16.23
N ALA A 476 9.77 -8.34 16.60
CA ALA A 476 9.69 -6.92 16.30
C ALA A 476 10.83 -6.11 16.96
N VAL A 477 11.15 -6.40 18.23
CA VAL A 477 12.27 -5.78 18.95
C VAL A 477 13.60 -6.10 18.25
N LEU A 478 13.85 -7.38 17.93
CA LEU A 478 15.07 -7.80 17.23
C LEU A 478 15.20 -7.16 15.84
N TYR A 479 14.08 -7.01 15.13
CA TYR A 479 14.03 -6.32 13.86
C TYR A 479 14.44 -4.83 14.00
N VAL A 480 13.91 -4.11 15.00
CA VAL A 480 14.31 -2.73 15.27
C VAL A 480 15.80 -2.65 15.61
N GLU A 481 16.28 -3.50 16.51
CA GLU A 481 17.70 -3.53 16.90
C GLU A 481 18.62 -3.74 15.69
N SER A 482 18.31 -4.73 14.83
CA SER A 482 19.09 -5.03 13.62
C SER A 482 19.10 -3.88 12.60
N LEU A 483 17.96 -3.20 12.43
CA LEU A 483 17.89 -2.03 11.56
C LEU A 483 18.65 -0.84 12.13
N VAL A 484 18.54 -0.60 13.45
CA VAL A 484 19.26 0.45 14.13
C VAL A 484 20.76 0.24 13.98
N GLU A 485 21.28 -0.96 14.24
CA GLU A 485 22.69 -1.32 13.99
C GLU A 485 23.10 -1.05 12.53
N SER A 486 22.24 -1.36 11.57
CA SER A 486 22.51 -1.10 10.14
C SER A 486 22.51 0.40 9.79
N ILE A 487 21.68 1.21 10.47
CA ILE A 487 21.66 2.67 10.32
C ILE A 487 22.93 3.28 10.88
N ILE A 488 23.33 2.83 12.07
CA ILE A 488 24.53 3.28 12.77
C ILE A 488 25.78 2.93 11.96
N GLY A 489 25.93 1.67 11.53
CA GLY A 489 27.04 1.28 10.67
C GLY A 489 27.07 2.06 9.35
N GLY A 490 25.90 2.47 8.85
CA GLY A 490 25.79 3.38 7.71
C GLY A 490 26.25 4.81 7.99
N LEU A 491 25.91 5.35 9.16
CA LEU A 491 26.39 6.65 9.64
C LEU A 491 27.90 6.63 9.80
N GLU A 492 28.44 5.61 10.47
CA GLU A 492 29.89 5.41 10.63
C GLU A 492 30.58 5.33 9.26
N GLY A 493 30.02 4.57 8.31
CA GLY A 493 30.54 4.50 6.94
C GLY A 493 30.58 5.87 6.24
N LEU A 494 29.53 6.69 6.37
CA LEU A 494 29.50 8.04 5.80
C LEU A 494 30.52 8.97 6.48
N ILE A 495 30.66 8.90 7.81
CA ILE A 495 31.62 9.70 8.56
C ILE A 495 33.05 9.27 8.19
N ASN A 496 33.33 7.97 8.09
CA ASN A 496 34.62 7.42 7.65
C ASN A 496 34.99 7.87 6.22
N ILE A 497 34.03 7.95 5.30
CA ILE A 497 34.28 8.49 3.95
C ILE A 497 34.71 9.95 4.03
N LEU A 498 34.00 10.75 4.85
CA LEU A 498 34.33 12.16 5.05
C LEU A 498 35.72 12.33 5.71
N ASP A 499 36.05 11.51 6.70
CA ASP A 499 37.31 11.60 7.45
C ASP A 499 38.50 10.90 6.78
N SER A 500 38.27 10.11 5.73
CA SER A 500 39.32 9.35 5.04
C SER A 500 40.43 10.24 4.45
N GLU A 501 41.60 9.65 4.20
CA GLU A 501 42.70 10.28 3.46
C GLU A 501 42.31 10.71 2.03
N GLY A 502 41.22 10.18 1.48
CA GLY A 502 40.64 10.62 0.20
C GLY A 502 39.51 11.66 0.34
N GLY A 503 39.14 12.02 1.57
CA GLY A 503 38.10 12.98 1.93
C GLY A 503 38.69 14.28 2.51
N PHE A 504 38.22 14.70 3.69
CA PHE A 504 38.75 15.89 4.38
C PHE A 504 40.21 15.73 4.80
N GLY A 505 40.67 14.51 5.11
CA GLY A 505 42.08 14.23 5.39
C GLY A 505 42.98 14.57 4.20
N ALA A 506 42.51 14.37 2.97
CA ALA A 506 43.24 14.78 1.76
C ALA A 506 43.39 16.31 1.66
N LEU A 507 42.33 17.04 2.03
CA LEU A 507 42.33 18.51 2.01
C LEU A 507 43.23 19.07 3.12
N GLU A 508 43.24 18.44 4.29
CA GLU A 508 44.15 18.80 5.38
C GLU A 508 45.61 18.48 5.01
N ALA A 509 45.87 17.35 4.35
CA ALA A 509 47.21 16.97 3.88
C ALA A 509 47.80 17.97 2.85
N GLN A 510 46.96 18.69 2.12
CA GLN A 510 47.40 19.78 1.23
C GLN A 510 47.96 20.99 2.00
N LEU A 511 47.56 21.17 3.26
CA LEU A 511 48.00 22.26 4.13
C LEU A 511 49.26 21.91 4.93
N LEU A 512 49.74 20.67 4.86
CA LEU A 512 50.92 20.24 5.60
C LEU A 512 52.19 20.97 5.12
N PRO A 513 53.14 21.28 6.02
CA PRO A 513 54.39 21.96 5.67
C PRO A 513 55.22 21.24 4.59
N GLU A 514 55.07 19.92 4.50
CA GLU A 514 55.74 19.08 3.50
C GLU A 514 55.33 19.45 2.07
N GLN A 515 54.05 19.75 1.85
CA GLN A 515 53.54 20.19 0.55
C GLN A 515 54.09 21.56 0.17
N ALA A 516 54.21 22.49 1.12
CA ALA A 516 54.88 23.77 0.90
C ALA A 516 56.36 23.58 0.48
N ALA A 517 57.06 22.60 1.04
CA ALA A 517 58.42 22.27 0.65
C ALA A 517 58.53 21.75 -0.81
N PHE A 518 57.55 20.97 -1.27
CA PHE A 518 57.47 20.55 -2.69
C PHE A 518 57.28 21.74 -3.63
N TYR A 519 56.36 22.66 -3.32
CA TYR A 519 56.17 23.89 -4.12
C TYR A 519 57.44 24.76 -4.18
N LEU A 520 58.15 24.89 -3.05
CA LEU A 520 59.42 25.62 -3.00
C LEU A 520 60.51 24.95 -3.85
N ASN A 521 60.59 23.61 -3.82
CA ASN A 521 61.57 22.84 -4.58
C ASN A 521 61.27 22.89 -6.09
N ASP A 522 60.01 22.80 -6.50
CA ASP A 522 59.60 22.93 -7.91
C ASP A 522 59.90 24.33 -8.46
N THR A 523 59.58 25.37 -7.68
CA THR A 523 59.92 26.76 -8.02
C THR A 523 61.43 26.96 -8.18
N SER A 524 62.24 26.29 -7.36
CA SER A 524 63.71 26.34 -7.44
C SER A 524 64.32 25.60 -8.64
N ARG A 525 63.58 24.65 -9.24
CA ARG A 525 64.01 23.92 -10.46
C ARG A 525 63.68 24.65 -11.75
N VAL A 526 62.65 25.49 -11.75
CA VAL A 526 62.22 26.29 -12.91
C VAL A 526 63.15 27.50 -13.17
N SER A 527 64.02 27.86 -12.23
CA SER A 527 64.97 28.98 -12.36
C SER A 527 66.23 28.73 -13.22
N ILE A 528 66.16 27.87 -14.24
CA ILE A 528 67.18 27.81 -15.31
C ILE A 528 66.52 28.21 -16.64
N PRO A 529 66.75 29.44 -17.15
CA PRO A 529 66.23 29.86 -18.44
C PRO A 529 67.12 29.29 -19.56
N THR A 530 66.71 28.19 -20.20
CA THR A 530 67.21 27.85 -21.54
C THR A 530 66.11 28.10 -22.56
N SER A 531 66.32 29.15 -23.35
CA SER A 531 65.51 29.56 -24.49
C SER A 531 65.38 28.44 -25.53
N LYS A 532 64.16 27.92 -25.71
CA LYS A 532 63.54 27.61 -27.01
C LYS A 532 62.12 27.12 -26.75
N SER A 533 61.12 27.86 -27.25
CA SER A 533 59.73 27.44 -27.15
C SER A 533 59.46 26.28 -28.09
N THR A 534 58.60 25.36 -27.66
CA THR A 534 57.76 24.59 -28.58
C THR A 534 56.45 24.29 -27.86
N LYS A 535 55.35 24.49 -28.58
CA LYS A 535 53.98 24.23 -28.13
C LYS A 535 53.81 22.76 -27.72
N GLY A 536 53.13 22.54 -26.60
CA GLY A 536 52.45 21.28 -26.26
C GLY A 536 52.96 20.60 -24.99
N GLY A 537 52.06 20.48 -24.00
CA GLY A 537 52.13 19.42 -22.98
C GLY A 537 52.63 19.80 -21.59
N GLY A 538 51.68 19.95 -20.66
CA GLY A 538 51.77 19.34 -19.32
C GLY A 538 52.86 19.82 -18.35
N SER A 539 52.83 21.08 -17.93
CA SER A 539 53.22 21.40 -16.55
C SER A 539 51.94 21.33 -15.71
N VAL A 540 51.61 20.14 -15.21
CA VAL A 540 50.52 19.97 -14.24
C VAL A 540 50.99 20.60 -12.93
N GLY A 541 50.83 21.92 -12.83
CA GLY A 541 51.04 22.64 -11.58
C GLY A 541 50.09 22.06 -10.54
N PHE A 542 50.63 21.63 -9.40
CA PHE A 542 49.82 21.14 -8.30
C PHE A 542 48.75 22.18 -7.96
N PRO A 543 47.44 21.83 -7.99
CA PRO A 543 46.38 22.77 -7.66
C PRO A 543 46.62 23.31 -6.25
N LEU A 544 46.49 24.62 -6.07
CA LEU A 544 46.62 25.24 -4.75
C LEU A 544 45.44 24.81 -3.85
N PRO A 545 45.64 24.70 -2.54
CA PRO A 545 44.55 24.44 -1.60
C PRO A 545 43.42 25.46 -1.79
N GLY A 546 42.17 25.00 -1.86
CA GLY A 546 41.00 25.82 -2.13
C GLY A 546 40.60 25.90 -3.61
N HIS A 547 41.40 25.38 -4.54
CA HIS A 547 41.05 25.32 -5.97
C HIS A 547 39.80 24.46 -6.21
N GLU A 548 39.64 23.42 -5.40
CA GLU A 548 38.50 22.50 -5.35
C GLU A 548 37.21 23.17 -4.87
N SER A 549 37.30 24.26 -4.11
CA SER A 549 36.14 24.99 -3.57
C SER A 549 35.48 25.94 -4.58
N TYR A 550 36.11 26.17 -5.73
CA TYR A 550 35.51 26.95 -6.81
C TYR A 550 34.44 26.13 -7.54
N PRO A 551 33.25 26.69 -7.83
CA PRO A 551 32.16 25.97 -8.48
C PRO A 551 32.54 25.29 -9.82
N GLU A 552 33.53 25.84 -10.53
CA GLU A 552 34.01 25.33 -11.82
C GLU A 552 34.86 24.05 -11.69
N ASN A 553 35.44 23.79 -10.52
CA ASN A 553 36.40 22.71 -10.28
C ASN A 553 35.98 21.74 -9.16
N ASN A 554 34.69 21.71 -8.83
CA ASN A 554 34.15 20.93 -7.72
C ASN A 554 34.17 19.40 -7.91
N SER A 555 34.69 18.89 -9.03
CA SER A 555 34.72 17.45 -9.32
C SER A 555 35.41 16.63 -8.23
N ALA A 556 36.42 17.20 -7.57
CA ALA A 556 37.13 16.60 -6.45
C ALA A 556 36.29 16.54 -5.15
N ILE A 557 35.35 17.47 -4.95
CA ILE A 557 34.50 17.54 -3.74
C ILE A 557 33.15 16.85 -3.94
N LYS A 558 32.73 16.52 -5.18
CA LYS A 558 31.40 15.90 -5.43
C LYS A 558 31.09 14.69 -4.55
N MET A 559 32.09 13.87 -4.23
CA MET A 559 31.94 12.74 -3.31
C MET A 559 31.68 13.20 -1.86
N LEU A 560 32.43 14.18 -1.38
CA LEU A 560 32.26 14.82 -0.07
C LEU A 560 30.91 15.54 0.04
N GLU A 561 30.52 16.30 -0.98
CA GLU A 561 29.19 16.95 -1.08
C GLU A 561 28.07 15.93 -0.99
N ALA A 562 28.16 14.82 -1.74
CA ALA A 562 27.15 13.76 -1.71
C ALA A 562 27.08 13.06 -0.34
N ALA A 563 28.23 12.77 0.29
CA ALA A 563 28.30 12.19 1.62
C ALA A 563 27.73 13.14 2.69
N MET A 564 28.11 14.42 2.65
CA MET A 564 27.61 15.45 3.57
C MET A 564 26.11 15.67 3.44
N GLN A 565 25.58 15.70 2.20
CA GLN A 565 24.14 15.82 1.96
C GLN A 565 23.39 14.60 2.51
N ARG A 566 23.90 13.38 2.27
CA ARG A 566 23.32 12.14 2.81
C ARG A 566 23.31 12.13 4.34
N LEU A 567 24.41 12.54 4.96
CA LEU A 567 24.55 12.64 6.41
C LEU A 567 23.60 13.68 7.02
N THR A 568 23.54 14.87 6.42
CA THR A 568 22.64 15.96 6.86
C THR A 568 21.18 15.52 6.79
N ASN A 569 20.77 14.90 5.68
CA ASN A 569 19.40 14.40 5.52
C ASN A 569 19.07 13.30 6.54
N LEU A 570 20.00 12.37 6.78
CA LEU A 570 19.79 11.31 7.76
C LEU A 570 19.66 11.86 9.18
N PHE A 571 20.50 12.82 9.57
CA PHE A 571 20.39 13.47 10.89
C PHE A 571 19.11 14.28 11.04
N SER A 572 18.65 14.96 9.99
CA SER A 572 17.36 15.67 10.02
C SER A 572 16.24 14.69 10.34
N VAL A 573 16.15 13.56 9.61
CA VAL A 573 15.09 12.57 9.84
C VAL A 573 15.22 11.96 11.23
N LEU A 574 16.41 11.50 11.63
CA LEU A 574 16.60 10.91 12.96
C LEU A 574 16.30 11.87 14.12
N ASN A 575 16.34 13.18 13.90
CA ASN A 575 15.94 14.19 14.89
C ASN A 575 14.42 14.37 14.98
N ASP A 576 13.74 14.30 13.82
CA ASP A 576 12.30 14.53 13.71
C ASP A 576 11.47 13.26 13.99
N MET A 577 12.11 12.09 14.04
CA MET A 577 11.46 10.81 14.31
C MET A 577 10.78 10.75 15.69
N GLU A 578 9.51 10.34 15.68
CA GLU A 578 8.78 10.00 16.90
C GLU A 578 9.36 8.71 17.54
N PRO A 579 9.26 8.54 18.87
CA PRO A 579 9.67 7.30 19.54
C PRO A 579 8.92 6.09 18.97
N ILE A 580 9.66 5.04 18.62
CA ILE A 580 9.09 3.79 18.12
C ILE A 580 8.65 2.96 19.32
N CYS A 581 7.38 2.61 19.37
CA CYS A 581 6.80 1.87 20.49
C CYS A 581 6.44 0.45 20.05
N VAL A 582 7.13 -0.55 20.61
CA VAL A 582 6.86 -1.97 20.36
C VAL A 582 6.46 -2.62 21.68
N LEU A 583 5.17 -2.89 21.87
CA LEU A 583 4.62 -3.36 23.15
C LEU A 583 5.05 -2.45 24.31
N ASN A 584 5.88 -2.97 25.22
CA ASN A 584 6.40 -2.25 26.39
C ASN A 584 7.78 -1.62 26.15
N HIS A 585 8.35 -1.75 24.95
CA HIS A 585 9.64 -1.18 24.57
C HIS A 585 9.43 0.15 23.84
N VAL A 586 10.23 1.15 24.20
CA VAL A 586 10.23 2.47 23.54
C VAL A 586 11.64 2.74 23.04
N PHE A 587 11.81 2.88 21.74
CA PHE A 587 13.08 3.19 21.11
C PHE A 587 13.14 4.68 20.77
N VAL A 588 14.15 5.36 21.30
CA VAL A 588 14.39 6.79 21.10
C VAL A 588 15.71 6.95 20.36
N LEU A 589 15.65 6.99 19.03
CA LEU A 589 16.84 6.94 18.15
C LEU A 589 17.81 8.11 18.37
N ARG A 590 17.31 9.28 18.76
CA ARG A 590 18.15 10.44 19.11
C ARG A 590 19.11 10.13 20.27
N GLU A 591 18.72 9.29 21.23
CA GLU A 591 19.54 8.96 22.40
C GLU A 591 20.60 7.91 22.06
N VAL A 592 20.23 6.91 21.24
CA VAL A 592 21.17 5.88 20.74
C VAL A 592 22.34 6.52 19.98
N ARG A 593 22.03 7.49 19.10
CA ARG A 593 23.04 8.27 18.36
C ARG A 593 23.99 9.02 19.28
N HIS A 594 23.47 9.67 20.33
CA HIS A 594 24.30 10.42 21.27
C HIS A 594 25.27 9.49 22.02
N ALA A 595 24.83 8.30 22.42
CA ALA A 595 25.68 7.35 23.12
C ALA A 595 26.83 6.83 22.23
N GLU A 596 26.55 6.52 20.97
CA GLU A 596 27.57 5.98 20.06
C GLU A 596 28.48 7.03 19.46
N PHE A 597 27.98 8.22 19.15
CA PHE A 597 28.86 9.32 18.71
C PHE A 597 29.88 9.65 19.80
N VAL A 598 29.46 9.63 21.07
CA VAL A 598 30.36 9.77 22.21
C VAL A 598 31.35 8.60 22.27
N PHE A 599 30.90 7.36 22.10
CA PHE A 599 31.77 6.17 22.11
C PHE A 599 32.82 6.19 20.98
N ASN A 600 32.41 6.47 19.74
CA ASN A 600 33.29 6.55 18.57
C ASN A 600 34.23 7.75 18.64
N PHE A 601 33.77 8.91 19.12
CA PHE A 601 34.65 10.05 19.37
C PHE A 601 35.79 9.70 20.34
N PHE A 602 35.48 8.96 21.41
CA PHE A 602 36.52 8.48 22.31
C PHE A 602 37.43 7.43 21.63
N GLY A 603 36.88 6.51 20.82
CA GLY A 603 37.68 5.56 20.04
C GLY A 603 38.68 6.25 19.09
N TRP A 604 38.23 7.24 18.33
CA TRP A 604 39.04 7.97 17.35
C TRP A 604 40.14 8.79 18.03
N VAL A 605 39.83 9.48 19.14
CA VAL A 605 40.83 10.23 19.91
C VAL A 605 41.90 9.32 20.53
N TYR A 606 41.58 8.06 20.80
CA TYR A 606 42.54 7.09 21.33
C TYR A 606 43.42 6.49 20.22
N ASP A 607 42.90 6.21 19.03
CA ASP A 607 43.68 5.72 17.89
C ASP A 607 44.59 6.81 17.29
N SER A 608 44.19 8.08 17.26
CA SER A 608 45.07 9.19 16.79
C SER A 608 46.21 9.55 17.75
N ARG A 609 46.27 8.92 18.93
CA ARG A 609 47.34 9.12 19.93
C ARG A 609 48.31 7.93 20.04
N LEU A 610 48.10 6.88 19.25
CA LEU A 610 49.04 5.77 19.05
C LEU A 610 49.70 5.92 17.68
#